data_AF-A0A7W7PE82-F1
#
_entry.id   AF-A0A7W7PE82-F1
#
_cell.length_a   1.000
_cell.length_b   1.000
_cell.length_c   1.000
_cell.angle_alpha   90.00
_cell.angle_beta   90.00
_cell.angle_gamma   90.00
#
_symmetry.space_group_name_H-M   'P 1'
#
loop_
_entity.id
_entity.type
_entity.pdbx_description
1 polymer ?
#
loop_
_entity_poly.entity_id
_entity_poly.type
_entity_poly.pdbx_seq_one_letter_code
_entity_poly.pdbx_strand_id
1 'polypeptide(L)'
;MLPTIIPTVTVTARYLTPDGLALTGNVTFQAPTLLTHTGSDVILGGPIVAQLDADGRIKAVLPATDAPGMNPAKWQYTVIEQLSGLPVNRTYNIVLPASQTTVDLADIAPVNPEAPEYVAVPGPPGPAGAPGPAGPAGAPGLVRSVNGKSTADITLAAADVKAVPAASVGVASGVAGLDATGKVPAAQLPPGAVAPVSSVNGKKGAVVLTAADLGALDQAAGDLRYAKPTDFPVQSVNGATGKVVLTANEVNAVPVDTAVLLSGAQTVEGTKTFMSPPMSLGAPTNGGHLVRKDYVDQVSSPGTWGPGDLGFKAWTFDPATASMSTSTEKTQAPQYCQTGNVYLMGVVFHTPTEIGKLAFFCHGYVGNTLSTASYAGLYNAAGARVAVTPSLKDIFPAVHEGATVAFPLTSSYVAQPGKYWVAFVFNGPATRTDGPGFAVGANFGLRPSCAARMPGEFIRHGRLPATGQTSLPASFTPSSVIDDANAIWAAVA
;
A
#
# COMPACT_ATOMS: atom_id res chain seq x y z
N MET A 1 -35.31 -6.71 15.04
CA MET A 1 -36.54 -6.60 14.22
C MET A 1 -36.23 -5.61 13.09
N LEU A 2 -36.55 -5.95 11.83
CA LEU A 2 -36.38 -5.04 10.70
C LEU A 2 -37.39 -3.87 10.81
N PRO A 3 -37.02 -2.63 10.43
CA PRO A 3 -37.96 -1.53 10.31
C PRO A 3 -39.17 -1.90 9.44
N THR A 4 -40.38 -1.58 9.89
CA THR A 4 -41.64 -1.95 9.22
C THR A 4 -41.81 -1.34 7.83
N ILE A 5 -41.05 -0.28 7.52
CA ILE A 5 -41.01 0.36 6.20
C ILE A 5 -40.25 -0.48 5.15
N ILE A 6 -39.40 -1.43 5.57
CA ILE A 6 -38.69 -2.32 4.65
C ILE A 6 -39.59 -3.54 4.40
N PRO A 7 -40.12 -3.73 3.17
CA PRO A 7 -40.92 -4.90 2.86
C PRO A 7 -40.07 -6.17 2.96
N THR A 8 -40.68 -7.24 3.48
CA THR A 8 -40.03 -8.53 3.66
C THR A 8 -40.78 -9.64 2.92
N VAL A 9 -40.03 -10.67 2.54
CA VAL A 9 -40.51 -11.89 1.91
C VAL A 9 -40.22 -13.05 2.86
N THR A 10 -41.23 -13.88 3.12
CA THR A 10 -41.03 -15.12 3.86
C THR A 10 -40.59 -16.22 2.91
N VAL A 11 -39.39 -16.75 3.11
CA VAL A 11 -38.86 -17.88 2.34
C VAL A 11 -39.01 -19.17 3.13
N THR A 12 -39.59 -20.19 2.49
CA THR A 12 -39.71 -21.54 3.02
C THR A 12 -38.95 -22.55 2.17
N ALA A 13 -38.61 -23.68 2.76
CA ALA A 13 -38.16 -24.85 2.03
C ALA A 13 -38.35 -26.09 2.91
N ARG A 14 -38.35 -27.28 2.29
CA ARG A 14 -38.30 -28.56 2.99
C ARG A 14 -37.32 -29.50 2.31
N TYR A 15 -36.38 -30.04 3.07
CA TYR A 15 -35.34 -30.92 2.58
C TYR A 15 -35.54 -32.32 3.15
N LEU A 16 -35.81 -33.27 2.26
CA LEU A 16 -35.99 -34.68 2.59
C LEU A 16 -35.03 -35.53 1.76
N THR A 17 -34.63 -36.68 2.30
CA THR A 17 -34.02 -37.76 1.54
C THR A 17 -35.06 -38.41 0.60
N PRO A 18 -34.66 -39.19 -0.41
CA PRO A 18 -35.61 -39.89 -1.31
C PRO A 18 -36.55 -40.87 -0.60
N ASP A 19 -36.16 -41.41 0.56
CA ASP A 19 -36.98 -42.25 1.44
C ASP A 19 -37.82 -41.46 2.45
N GLY A 20 -37.82 -40.12 2.36
CA GLY A 20 -38.72 -39.23 3.10
C GLY A 20 -38.25 -38.79 4.48
N LEU A 21 -37.00 -39.09 4.86
CA LEU A 21 -36.41 -38.64 6.13
C LEU A 21 -35.97 -37.17 6.03
N ALA A 22 -36.12 -36.43 7.12
CA ALA A 22 -35.68 -35.04 7.20
C ALA A 22 -34.15 -34.94 7.10
N LEU A 23 -33.67 -34.08 6.20
CA LEU A 23 -32.26 -33.68 6.18
C LEU A 23 -31.95 -32.70 7.32
N THR A 24 -30.67 -32.61 7.69
CA THR A 24 -30.18 -31.64 8.68
C THR A 24 -29.17 -30.69 8.05
N GLY A 25 -28.99 -29.51 8.61
CA GLY A 25 -28.07 -28.51 8.08
C GLY A 25 -28.65 -27.10 8.14
N ASN A 26 -28.19 -26.22 7.25
CA ASN A 26 -28.70 -24.85 7.18
C ASN A 26 -28.76 -24.32 5.73
N VAL A 27 -29.56 -23.28 5.56
CA VAL A 27 -29.60 -22.47 4.33
C VAL A 27 -29.14 -21.07 4.67
N THR A 28 -28.14 -20.58 3.94
CA THR A 28 -27.56 -19.25 4.11
C THR A 28 -27.99 -18.34 2.96
N PHE A 29 -28.52 -17.17 3.29
CA PHE A 29 -28.89 -16.12 2.35
C PHE A 29 -27.92 -14.96 2.48
N GLN A 30 -27.18 -14.68 1.41
CA GLN A 30 -26.16 -13.64 1.39
C GLN A 30 -26.53 -12.53 0.40
N ALA A 31 -26.61 -11.30 0.89
CA ALA A 31 -26.71 -10.11 0.03
C ALA A 31 -25.35 -9.82 -0.65
N PRO A 32 -25.33 -9.19 -1.83
CA PRO A 32 -24.11 -9.02 -2.63
C PRO A 32 -23.13 -8.02 -1.99
N THR A 33 -23.64 -7.06 -1.23
CA THR A 33 -22.89 -6.04 -0.49
C THR A 33 -23.67 -5.62 0.76
N LEU A 34 -23.12 -4.67 1.54
CA LEU A 34 -23.93 -3.90 2.49
C LEU A 34 -25.08 -3.21 1.73
N LEU A 35 -26.29 -3.31 2.27
CA LEU A 35 -27.48 -2.66 1.71
C LEU A 35 -27.83 -1.46 2.59
N THR A 36 -28.04 -0.30 1.99
CA THR A 36 -28.47 0.89 2.74
C THR A 36 -29.92 1.22 2.42
N HIS A 37 -30.76 1.41 3.43
CA HIS A 37 -32.14 1.85 3.26
C HIS A 37 -32.30 3.29 3.77
N THR A 38 -32.40 4.25 2.85
CA THR A 38 -32.39 5.69 3.17
C THR A 38 -33.68 6.18 3.83
N GLY A 39 -34.80 5.46 3.66
CA GLY A 39 -36.06 5.81 4.30
C GLY A 39 -36.13 5.45 5.79
N SER A 40 -35.17 4.69 6.30
CA SER A 40 -35.11 4.29 7.71
C SER A 40 -33.72 4.48 8.35
N ASP A 41 -32.77 5.07 7.63
CA ASP A 41 -31.38 5.25 8.05
C ASP A 41 -30.70 3.96 8.58
N VAL A 42 -30.96 2.82 7.92
CA VAL A 42 -30.39 1.52 8.31
C VAL A 42 -29.43 0.99 7.24
N ILE A 43 -28.31 0.41 7.70
CA ILE A 43 -27.41 -0.41 6.89
C ILE A 43 -27.62 -1.88 7.29
N LEU A 44 -27.98 -2.72 6.34
CA LEU A 44 -28.15 -4.16 6.50
C LEU A 44 -26.89 -4.88 5.98
N GLY A 45 -26.40 -5.84 6.75
CA GLY A 45 -25.21 -6.61 6.42
C GLY A 45 -25.21 -7.99 7.05
N GLY A 46 -24.23 -8.80 6.66
CA GLY A 46 -24.08 -10.18 7.10
C GLY A 46 -25.08 -11.15 6.45
N PRO A 47 -24.77 -12.46 6.47
CA PRO A 47 -25.68 -13.47 5.98
C PRO A 47 -26.83 -13.71 6.96
N ILE A 48 -27.99 -14.10 6.43
CA ILE A 48 -29.09 -14.64 7.24
C ILE A 48 -29.04 -16.16 7.12
N VAL A 49 -28.90 -16.84 8.26
CA VAL A 49 -28.79 -18.31 8.31
C VAL A 49 -30.09 -18.88 8.89
N ALA A 50 -30.75 -19.75 8.14
CA ALA A 50 -31.91 -20.50 8.58
C ALA A 50 -31.53 -21.96 8.83
N GLN A 51 -31.62 -22.40 10.08
CA GLN A 51 -31.38 -23.79 10.46
C GLN A 51 -32.58 -24.67 10.08
N LEU A 52 -32.31 -25.88 9.58
CA LEU A 52 -33.37 -26.86 9.36
C LEU A 52 -33.94 -27.32 10.70
N ASP A 53 -35.27 -27.35 10.82
CA ASP A 53 -35.96 -27.91 11.98
C ASP A 53 -35.99 -29.45 11.94
N ALA A 54 -36.64 -30.06 12.94
CA ALA A 54 -36.75 -31.52 13.07
C ALA A 54 -37.48 -32.19 11.88
N ASP A 55 -38.24 -31.44 11.09
CA ASP A 55 -38.92 -31.91 9.89
C ASP A 55 -38.18 -31.55 8.58
N GLY A 56 -36.97 -31.01 8.69
CA GLY A 56 -36.13 -30.59 7.58
C GLY A 56 -36.59 -29.29 6.92
N ARG A 57 -37.36 -28.46 7.62
CA ARG A 57 -37.89 -27.20 7.08
C ARG A 57 -37.08 -25.99 7.52
N ILE A 58 -37.11 -24.95 6.68
CA ILE A 58 -36.66 -23.61 7.03
C ILE A 58 -37.80 -22.60 6.87
N LYS A 59 -37.76 -21.55 7.69
CA LYS A 59 -38.58 -20.35 7.53
C LYS A 59 -37.72 -19.13 7.82
N ALA A 60 -37.44 -18.33 6.79
CA ALA A 60 -36.65 -17.11 6.91
C ALA A 60 -37.47 -15.90 6.47
N VAL A 61 -37.39 -14.79 7.21
CA VAL A 61 -37.98 -13.51 6.80
C VAL A 61 -36.86 -12.62 6.30
N LEU A 62 -36.86 -12.35 4.99
CA LEU A 62 -35.76 -11.68 4.30
C LEU A 62 -36.23 -10.34 3.74
N PRO A 63 -35.42 -9.27 3.75
CA PRO A 63 -35.71 -8.06 2.98
C PRO A 63 -35.97 -8.35 1.50
N ALA A 64 -37.00 -7.72 0.93
CA ALA A 64 -37.29 -7.82 -0.49
C ALA A 64 -36.17 -7.18 -1.32
N THR A 65 -35.86 -7.77 -2.46
CA THR A 65 -34.73 -7.38 -3.32
C THR A 65 -35.00 -6.14 -4.18
N ASP A 66 -36.23 -5.65 -4.18
CA ASP A 66 -36.72 -4.46 -4.88
C ASP A 66 -37.38 -3.45 -3.92
N ALA A 67 -37.06 -3.55 -2.62
CA ALA A 67 -37.59 -2.66 -1.59
C ALA A 67 -37.30 -1.18 -1.93
N PRO A 68 -38.33 -0.30 -2.01
CA PRO A 68 -38.14 1.12 -2.29
C PRO A 68 -37.18 1.77 -1.28
N GLY A 69 -36.26 2.61 -1.74
CA GLY A 69 -35.28 3.26 -0.87
C GLY A 69 -34.04 2.42 -0.51
N MET A 70 -33.93 1.19 -1.02
CA MET A 70 -32.69 0.41 -0.95
C MET A 70 -31.64 0.93 -1.94
N ASN A 71 -30.37 0.82 -1.55
CA ASN A 71 -29.22 0.98 -2.41
C ASN A 71 -28.26 -0.22 -2.21
N PRO A 72 -27.98 -1.00 -3.27
CA PRO A 72 -28.53 -0.90 -4.63
C PRO A 72 -30.06 -1.08 -4.70
N ALA A 73 -30.72 -0.42 -5.66
CA ALA A 73 -32.19 -0.40 -5.77
C ALA A 73 -32.81 -1.72 -6.26
N LYS A 74 -32.01 -2.55 -6.94
CA LYS A 74 -32.34 -3.93 -7.31
C LYS A 74 -31.09 -4.77 -7.08
N TRP A 75 -31.27 -5.92 -6.48
CA TRP A 75 -30.18 -6.84 -6.14
C TRP A 75 -30.71 -8.27 -6.05
N GLN A 76 -29.84 -9.22 -5.71
CA GLN A 76 -30.20 -10.63 -5.62
C GLN A 76 -29.48 -11.26 -4.42
N TYR A 77 -30.10 -12.27 -3.80
CA TYR A 77 -29.42 -13.08 -2.80
C TYR A 77 -28.62 -14.18 -3.47
N THR A 78 -27.46 -14.50 -2.92
CA THR A 78 -26.81 -15.79 -3.09
C THR A 78 -27.32 -16.74 -2.01
N VAL A 79 -27.96 -17.83 -2.41
CA VAL A 79 -28.42 -18.92 -1.55
C VAL A 79 -27.35 -19.98 -1.52
N ILE A 80 -26.97 -20.42 -0.32
CA ILE A 80 -26.04 -21.53 -0.10
C ILE A 80 -26.75 -22.57 0.76
N GLU A 81 -27.06 -23.72 0.17
CA GLU A 81 -27.67 -24.88 0.85
C GLU A 81 -26.56 -25.79 1.39
N GLN A 82 -26.34 -25.75 2.71
CA GLN A 82 -25.36 -26.58 3.40
C GLN A 82 -26.07 -27.72 4.14
N LEU A 83 -26.37 -28.78 3.39
CA LEU A 83 -27.13 -29.93 3.88
C LEU A 83 -26.19 -31.08 4.24
N SER A 84 -26.33 -31.60 5.45
CA SER A 84 -25.56 -32.76 5.93
C SER A 84 -25.98 -34.02 5.20
N GLY A 85 -25.01 -34.82 4.77
CA GLY A 85 -25.26 -36.10 4.08
C GLY A 85 -25.34 -36.00 2.55
N LEU A 86 -25.24 -34.81 1.97
CA LEU A 86 -25.09 -34.63 0.52
C LEU A 86 -23.62 -34.41 0.14
N PRO A 87 -23.16 -34.93 -1.02
CA PRO A 87 -21.78 -34.83 -1.45
C PRO A 87 -21.36 -33.42 -1.91
N VAL A 88 -22.31 -32.55 -2.24
CA VAL A 88 -22.05 -31.19 -2.76
C VAL A 88 -23.09 -30.21 -2.22
N ASN A 89 -22.65 -29.05 -1.73
CA ASN A 89 -23.52 -27.93 -1.37
C ASN A 89 -24.00 -27.20 -2.64
N ARG A 90 -25.27 -26.81 -2.70
CA ARG A 90 -25.82 -26.05 -3.83
C ARG A 90 -25.69 -24.55 -3.57
N THR A 91 -25.25 -23.82 -4.58
CA THR A 91 -25.16 -22.36 -4.56
C THR A 91 -25.83 -21.77 -5.79
N TYR A 92 -26.76 -20.83 -5.61
CA TYR A 92 -27.48 -20.17 -6.70
C TYR A 92 -27.97 -18.77 -6.30
N ASN A 93 -28.40 -17.97 -7.27
CA ASN A 93 -28.90 -16.62 -7.03
C ASN A 93 -30.43 -16.55 -7.15
N ILE A 94 -31.08 -15.79 -6.28
CA ILE A 94 -32.53 -15.56 -6.31
C ILE A 94 -32.87 -14.06 -6.17
N VAL A 95 -34.00 -13.67 -6.75
CA VAL A 95 -34.63 -12.36 -6.55
C VAL A 95 -35.91 -12.60 -5.75
N LEU A 96 -36.15 -11.78 -4.71
CA LEU A 96 -37.31 -11.87 -3.83
C LEU A 96 -38.11 -10.56 -3.91
N PRO A 97 -38.99 -10.39 -4.93
CA PRO A 97 -39.72 -9.15 -5.11
C PRO A 97 -40.77 -8.95 -4.01
N ALA A 98 -40.98 -7.70 -3.60
CA ALA A 98 -41.93 -7.34 -2.54
C ALA A 98 -43.38 -7.72 -2.87
N SER A 99 -43.70 -7.93 -4.16
CA SER A 99 -45.00 -8.42 -4.62
C SER A 99 -45.25 -9.90 -4.27
N GLN A 100 -44.20 -10.67 -3.98
CA GLN A 100 -44.27 -12.07 -3.57
C GLN A 100 -43.97 -12.18 -2.08
N THR A 101 -45.00 -12.11 -1.24
CA THR A 101 -44.84 -12.08 0.22
C THR A 101 -44.39 -13.42 0.82
N THR A 102 -44.58 -14.53 0.10
CA THR A 102 -44.12 -15.86 0.47
C THR A 102 -43.58 -16.58 -0.76
N VAL A 103 -42.42 -17.23 -0.63
CA VAL A 103 -41.77 -17.98 -1.69
C VAL A 103 -41.21 -19.28 -1.13
N ASP A 104 -41.46 -20.41 -1.79
CA ASP A 104 -40.79 -21.66 -1.48
C ASP A 104 -39.55 -21.85 -2.38
N LEU A 105 -38.41 -22.23 -1.81
CA LEU A 105 -37.19 -22.47 -2.59
C LEU A 105 -37.39 -23.60 -3.60
N ALA A 106 -38.25 -24.58 -3.33
CA ALA A 106 -38.53 -25.64 -4.29
C ALA A 106 -39.13 -25.12 -5.62
N ASP A 107 -39.82 -23.98 -5.59
CA ASP A 107 -40.47 -23.40 -6.78
C ASP A 107 -39.53 -22.54 -7.62
N ILE A 108 -38.49 -21.97 -7.01
CA ILE A 108 -37.59 -20.99 -7.64
C ILE A 108 -36.14 -21.47 -7.80
N ALA A 109 -35.74 -22.51 -7.07
CA ALA A 109 -34.38 -23.03 -7.15
C ALA A 109 -34.13 -23.55 -8.57
N PRO A 110 -33.01 -23.15 -9.21
CA PRO A 110 -32.70 -23.62 -10.54
C PRO A 110 -32.47 -25.13 -10.52
N VAL A 111 -33.12 -25.81 -11.45
CA VAL A 111 -32.75 -27.18 -11.84
C VAL A 111 -31.53 -27.04 -12.74
N ASN A 112 -30.43 -27.73 -12.44
CA ASN A 112 -29.30 -27.82 -13.37
C ASN A 112 -29.58 -28.94 -14.39
N PRO A 113 -29.93 -28.63 -15.64
CA PRO A 113 -30.20 -29.66 -16.65
C PRO A 113 -28.94 -30.34 -17.20
N GLU A 114 -27.73 -29.88 -16.84
CA GLU A 114 -26.46 -30.51 -17.26
C GLU A 114 -25.95 -31.59 -16.28
N ALA A 115 -26.66 -31.82 -15.17
CA ALA A 115 -26.36 -32.87 -14.19
C ALA A 115 -27.25 -34.14 -14.19
N PRO A 116 -28.00 -34.52 -15.25
CA PRO A 116 -28.58 -35.86 -15.32
C PRO A 116 -27.68 -36.84 -16.06
N GLU A 117 -27.06 -37.79 -15.35
CA GLU A 117 -26.80 -39.10 -15.91
C GLU A 117 -28.14 -39.85 -16.00
N TYR A 118 -28.87 -39.70 -17.11
CA TYR A 118 -30.02 -40.56 -17.41
C TYR A 118 -29.86 -41.21 -18.78
N VAL A 119 -30.24 -42.49 -18.88
CA VAL A 119 -30.46 -43.21 -20.15
C VAL A 119 -31.94 -43.09 -20.51
N ALA A 120 -32.27 -42.46 -21.64
CA ALA A 120 -33.66 -42.35 -22.11
C ALA A 120 -34.15 -43.66 -22.73
N VAL A 121 -35.33 -44.15 -22.32
CA VAL A 121 -36.08 -45.19 -23.02
C VAL A 121 -37.40 -44.61 -23.52
N PRO A 122 -37.59 -44.41 -24.84
CA PRO A 122 -38.87 -43.97 -25.41
C PRO A 122 -39.93 -45.08 -25.41
N GLY A 123 -41.15 -44.76 -24.93
CA GLY A 123 -42.36 -45.57 -25.13
C GLY A 123 -43.18 -45.08 -26.34
N PRO A 124 -43.89 -45.95 -27.07
CA PRO A 124 -44.49 -45.62 -28.38
C PRO A 124 -45.76 -44.74 -28.28
N PRO A 125 -46.06 -43.93 -29.33
CA PRO A 125 -47.27 -43.10 -29.41
C PRO A 125 -48.58 -43.92 -29.49
N GLY A 126 -49.62 -43.44 -28.81
CA GLY A 126 -51.00 -43.96 -28.96
C GLY A 126 -51.70 -43.39 -30.21
N PRO A 127 -52.58 -44.16 -30.89
CA PRO A 127 -53.19 -43.76 -32.16
C PRO A 127 -54.37 -42.79 -32.02
N ALA A 128 -54.60 -41.99 -33.07
CA ALA A 128 -55.72 -41.05 -33.21
C ALA A 128 -57.05 -41.75 -33.55
N GLY A 129 -58.16 -41.28 -32.95
CA GLY A 129 -59.52 -41.77 -33.22
C GLY A 129 -60.12 -41.23 -34.52
N ALA A 130 -60.91 -42.05 -35.23
CA ALA A 130 -61.44 -41.77 -36.56
C ALA A 130 -62.75 -40.94 -36.57
N PRO A 131 -62.94 -40.02 -37.55
CA PRO A 131 -64.22 -39.33 -37.81
C PRO A 131 -65.31 -40.23 -38.41
N GLY A 132 -66.57 -39.99 -38.01
CA GLY A 132 -67.76 -40.72 -38.51
C GLY A 132 -68.25 -40.26 -39.91
N PRO A 133 -68.93 -41.13 -40.67
CA PRO A 133 -69.24 -40.93 -42.10
C PRO A 133 -70.46 -40.05 -42.39
N ALA A 134 -70.44 -39.40 -43.55
CA ALA A 134 -71.52 -38.59 -44.12
C ALA A 134 -72.57 -39.45 -44.86
N GLY A 135 -73.85 -39.10 -44.74
CA GLY A 135 -74.97 -39.71 -45.46
C GLY A 135 -75.24 -39.05 -46.84
N PRO A 136 -75.82 -39.78 -47.81
CA PRO A 136 -75.97 -39.32 -49.20
C PRO A 136 -77.13 -38.34 -49.43
N ALA A 137 -76.99 -37.53 -50.48
CA ALA A 137 -77.91 -36.45 -50.90
C ALA A 137 -79.15 -36.95 -51.68
N GLY A 138 -80.31 -36.35 -51.42
CA GLY A 138 -81.56 -36.55 -52.17
C GLY A 138 -81.91 -35.37 -53.11
N ALA A 139 -82.56 -35.67 -54.24
CA ALA A 139 -82.86 -34.78 -55.37
C ALA A 139 -83.94 -33.68 -55.09
N PRO A 140 -84.01 -32.60 -55.90
CA PRO A 140 -84.70 -31.33 -55.58
C PRO A 140 -86.23 -31.43 -55.61
N GLY A 141 -86.89 -30.93 -54.56
CA GLY A 141 -88.34 -30.79 -54.49
C GLY A 141 -88.79 -29.35 -54.72
N LEU A 142 -89.79 -29.18 -55.61
CA LEU A 142 -90.67 -28.00 -55.62
C LEU A 142 -91.13 -27.72 -54.18
N VAL A 143 -90.93 -26.50 -53.66
CA VAL A 143 -91.32 -26.16 -52.30
C VAL A 143 -92.84 -26.27 -52.17
N ARG A 144 -93.31 -27.38 -51.62
CA ARG A 144 -94.74 -27.67 -51.40
C ARG A 144 -95.33 -26.89 -50.23
N SER A 145 -94.48 -26.37 -49.34
CA SER A 145 -94.86 -25.49 -48.24
C SER A 145 -93.66 -24.70 -47.70
N VAL A 146 -93.91 -23.48 -47.21
CA VAL A 146 -92.95 -22.69 -46.41
C VAL A 146 -93.59 -22.43 -45.05
N ASN A 147 -92.90 -22.85 -43.98
CA ASN A 147 -93.33 -22.71 -42.59
C ASN A 147 -94.82 -23.05 -42.33
N GLY A 148 -95.31 -24.16 -42.89
CA GLY A 148 -96.67 -24.68 -42.65
C GLY A 148 -97.77 -24.14 -43.58
N LYS A 149 -97.46 -23.20 -44.49
CA LYS A 149 -98.41 -22.72 -45.52
C LYS A 149 -98.20 -23.46 -46.85
N SER A 150 -99.27 -24.01 -47.43
CA SER A 150 -99.24 -24.87 -48.63
C SER A 150 -100.23 -24.46 -49.74
N THR A 151 -100.70 -23.21 -49.73
CA THR A 151 -101.51 -22.64 -50.82
C THR A 151 -100.66 -22.33 -52.05
N ALA A 152 -101.30 -22.29 -53.23
CA ALA A 152 -100.63 -22.05 -54.51
C ALA A 152 -99.86 -20.72 -54.55
N ASP A 153 -100.38 -19.68 -53.89
CA ASP A 153 -99.66 -18.46 -53.56
C ASP A 153 -99.34 -18.46 -52.05
N ILE A 154 -98.05 -18.41 -51.69
CA ILE A 154 -97.60 -18.37 -50.30
C ILE A 154 -97.29 -16.92 -49.92
N THR A 155 -98.21 -16.27 -49.20
CA THR A 155 -97.97 -14.96 -48.56
C THR A 155 -97.42 -15.15 -47.15
N LEU A 156 -96.19 -14.72 -46.91
CA LEU A 156 -95.51 -14.78 -45.61
C LEU A 156 -95.61 -13.43 -44.89
N ALA A 157 -96.06 -13.45 -43.65
CA ALA A 157 -95.90 -12.35 -42.70
C ALA A 157 -94.53 -12.48 -42.00
N ALA A 158 -94.04 -11.39 -41.40
CA ALA A 158 -92.74 -11.38 -40.73
C ALA A 158 -92.60 -12.49 -39.66
N ALA A 159 -93.67 -12.79 -38.92
CA ALA A 159 -93.70 -13.88 -37.95
C ALA A 159 -93.46 -15.27 -38.57
N ASP A 160 -93.91 -15.49 -39.82
CA ASP A 160 -93.76 -16.77 -40.52
C ASP A 160 -92.30 -17.07 -40.89
N VAL A 161 -91.42 -16.09 -40.83
CA VAL A 161 -89.98 -16.27 -41.11
C VAL A 161 -89.11 -15.83 -39.94
N LYS A 162 -89.71 -15.60 -38.76
CA LYS A 162 -89.07 -15.02 -37.58
C LYS A 162 -88.34 -13.68 -37.89
N ALA A 163 -88.81 -12.94 -38.88
CA ALA A 163 -88.32 -11.62 -39.19
C ALA A 163 -88.95 -10.56 -38.29
N VAL A 164 -88.25 -9.44 -38.15
CA VAL A 164 -88.77 -8.25 -37.48
C VAL A 164 -89.83 -7.60 -38.37
N PRO A 165 -91.07 -7.37 -37.88
CA PRO A 165 -92.05 -6.59 -38.61
C PRO A 165 -91.53 -5.16 -38.86
N ALA A 166 -91.59 -4.67 -40.09
CA ALA A 166 -91.10 -3.32 -40.42
C ALA A 166 -91.74 -2.22 -39.55
N ALA A 167 -93.01 -2.38 -39.17
CA ALA A 167 -93.74 -1.47 -38.28
C ALA A 167 -93.20 -1.45 -36.83
N SER A 168 -92.38 -2.42 -36.44
CA SER A 168 -91.78 -2.48 -35.10
C SER A 168 -90.38 -1.86 -35.01
N VAL A 169 -89.80 -1.43 -36.14
CA VAL A 169 -88.47 -0.82 -36.16
C VAL A 169 -88.57 0.67 -35.84
N GLY A 170 -87.85 1.12 -34.82
CA GLY A 170 -87.73 2.53 -34.46
C GLY A 170 -88.94 3.14 -33.75
N VAL A 171 -89.86 2.31 -33.26
CA VAL A 171 -91.02 2.72 -32.46
C VAL A 171 -90.85 2.32 -30.99
N ALA A 172 -91.61 2.98 -30.10
CA ALA A 172 -91.61 2.63 -28.67
C ALA A 172 -92.06 1.17 -28.46
N SER A 173 -91.38 0.46 -27.55
CA SER A 173 -91.57 -0.97 -27.29
C SER A 173 -91.29 -1.91 -28.49
N GLY A 174 -90.66 -1.38 -29.55
CA GLY A 174 -90.19 -2.14 -30.70
C GLY A 174 -88.68 -2.44 -30.63
N VAL A 175 -88.07 -2.68 -31.79
CA VAL A 175 -86.61 -2.86 -31.92
C VAL A 175 -85.96 -1.58 -32.44
N ALA A 176 -84.73 -1.31 -32.01
CA ALA A 176 -83.99 -0.15 -32.50
C ALA A 176 -83.63 -0.32 -33.99
N GLY A 177 -83.81 0.75 -34.77
CA GLY A 177 -83.30 0.86 -36.13
C GLY A 177 -81.85 1.36 -36.15
N LEU A 178 -81.19 1.22 -37.29
CA LEU A 178 -79.88 1.81 -37.55
C LEU A 178 -80.02 2.94 -38.59
N ASP A 179 -79.26 4.01 -38.42
CA ASP A 179 -79.11 5.08 -39.41
C ASP A 179 -78.17 4.66 -40.56
N ALA A 180 -77.96 5.56 -41.53
CA ALA A 180 -77.11 5.31 -42.70
C ALA A 180 -75.63 5.01 -42.35
N THR A 181 -75.20 5.26 -41.12
CA THR A 181 -73.85 4.95 -40.61
C THR A 181 -73.80 3.67 -39.78
N GLY A 182 -74.92 2.95 -39.67
CA GLY A 182 -75.01 1.71 -38.90
C GLY A 182 -75.17 1.93 -37.39
N LYS A 183 -75.60 3.12 -36.93
CA LYS A 183 -75.78 3.44 -35.50
C LYS A 183 -77.24 3.60 -35.13
N VAL A 184 -77.58 3.29 -33.88
CA VAL A 184 -78.93 3.59 -33.35
C VAL A 184 -79.10 5.11 -33.27
N PRO A 185 -80.12 5.70 -33.92
CA PRO A 185 -80.38 7.14 -33.84
C PRO A 185 -80.58 7.59 -32.40
N ALA A 186 -80.06 8.77 -32.04
CA ALA A 186 -80.15 9.30 -30.69
C ALA A 186 -81.59 9.38 -30.13
N ALA A 187 -82.58 9.58 -31.02
CA ALA A 187 -83.99 9.60 -30.67
C ALA A 187 -84.54 8.26 -30.12
N GLN A 188 -83.82 7.15 -30.33
CA GLN A 188 -84.20 5.81 -29.86
C GLN A 188 -83.40 5.38 -28.60
N LEU A 189 -82.49 6.21 -28.12
CA LEU A 189 -81.73 5.96 -26.90
C LEU A 189 -82.42 6.58 -25.67
N PRO A 190 -82.29 5.97 -24.48
CA PRO A 190 -82.72 6.60 -23.23
C PRO A 190 -81.99 7.95 -23.03
N PRO A 191 -82.67 8.99 -22.48
CA PRO A 191 -82.03 10.27 -22.17
C PRO A 191 -80.81 10.08 -21.25
N GLY A 192 -79.62 10.49 -21.71
CA GLY A 192 -78.37 10.46 -20.92
C GLY A 192 -77.34 9.39 -21.30
N ALA A 193 -77.59 8.54 -22.30
CA ALA A 193 -76.71 7.44 -22.69
C ALA A 193 -75.45 7.83 -23.53
N VAL A 194 -74.89 9.03 -23.36
CA VAL A 194 -73.72 9.50 -24.14
C VAL A 194 -72.48 9.75 -23.27
N ALA A 195 -71.49 8.88 -23.49
CA ALA A 195 -70.09 8.85 -23.03
C ALA A 195 -69.80 8.33 -21.59
N PRO A 196 -68.86 7.37 -21.42
CA PRO A 196 -68.49 6.79 -20.12
C PRO A 196 -67.73 7.76 -19.18
N VAL A 197 -67.31 8.93 -19.67
CA VAL A 197 -66.61 9.95 -18.88
C VAL A 197 -67.35 11.28 -19.04
N SER A 198 -67.88 11.81 -17.94
CA SER A 198 -68.70 13.04 -17.94
C SER A 198 -67.84 14.31 -18.00
N SER A 199 -66.61 14.27 -17.47
CA SER A 199 -65.58 15.30 -17.63
C SER A 199 -64.21 14.81 -17.16
N VAL A 200 -63.12 15.43 -17.61
CA VAL A 200 -61.77 15.31 -17.03
C VAL A 200 -61.35 16.70 -16.57
N ASN A 201 -61.19 16.85 -15.25
CA ASN A 201 -60.93 18.14 -14.60
C ASN A 201 -61.85 19.28 -15.09
N GLY A 202 -63.18 19.03 -15.12
CA GLY A 202 -64.19 20.00 -15.56
C GLY A 202 -64.30 20.22 -17.06
N LYS A 203 -63.37 19.70 -17.88
CA LYS A 203 -63.42 19.79 -19.35
C LYS A 203 -64.24 18.63 -19.96
N LYS A 204 -65.02 18.92 -21.00
CA LYS A 204 -65.84 17.95 -21.75
C LYS A 204 -65.44 17.96 -23.24
N GLY A 205 -65.66 16.85 -23.95
CA GLY A 205 -65.32 16.73 -25.37
C GLY A 205 -63.86 16.35 -25.63
N ALA A 206 -63.21 16.95 -26.63
CA ALA A 206 -61.78 16.77 -26.87
C ALA A 206 -60.98 17.49 -25.76
N VAL A 207 -60.41 16.71 -24.84
CA VAL A 207 -59.72 17.25 -23.65
C VAL A 207 -58.25 17.52 -23.98
N VAL A 208 -57.84 18.79 -23.89
CA VAL A 208 -56.43 19.21 -23.87
C VAL A 208 -56.10 19.71 -22.47
N LEU A 209 -55.04 19.16 -21.87
CA LEU A 209 -54.58 19.49 -20.52
C LEU A 209 -53.23 20.18 -20.54
N THR A 210 -53.05 21.13 -19.63
CA THR A 210 -51.79 21.81 -19.30
C THR A 210 -51.21 21.26 -17.99
N ALA A 211 -49.95 21.58 -17.68
CA ALA A 211 -49.33 21.21 -16.40
C ALA A 211 -50.13 21.74 -15.19
N ALA A 212 -50.66 22.96 -15.31
CA ALA A 212 -51.52 23.57 -14.28
C ALA A 212 -52.81 22.78 -14.04
N ASP A 213 -53.40 22.19 -15.09
CA ASP A 213 -54.61 21.37 -14.95
C ASP A 213 -54.39 20.07 -14.16
N LEU A 214 -53.13 19.69 -13.91
CA LEU A 214 -52.75 18.47 -13.18
C LEU A 214 -52.05 18.77 -11.85
N GLY A 215 -51.88 20.06 -11.49
CA GLY A 215 -51.05 20.46 -10.35
C GLY A 215 -49.55 20.14 -10.55
N ALA A 216 -49.12 19.91 -11.79
CA ALA A 216 -47.71 19.71 -12.12
C ALA A 216 -47.00 21.07 -12.12
N LEU A 217 -45.80 21.11 -11.54
CA LEU A 217 -44.94 22.29 -11.61
C LEU A 217 -44.50 22.52 -13.05
N ASP A 218 -44.56 23.76 -13.52
CA ASP A 218 -43.86 24.13 -14.74
C ASP A 218 -42.34 24.22 -14.49
N GLN A 219 -41.57 24.23 -15.57
CA GLN A 219 -40.10 24.23 -15.50
C GLN A 219 -39.56 25.42 -14.70
N ALA A 220 -40.17 26.61 -14.83
CA ALA A 220 -39.70 27.82 -14.15
C ALA A 220 -39.96 27.77 -12.64
N ALA A 221 -41.12 27.27 -12.22
CA ALA A 221 -41.47 27.06 -10.82
C ALA A 221 -40.63 25.94 -10.19
N GLY A 222 -40.32 24.87 -10.95
CA GLY A 222 -39.39 23.83 -10.53
C GLY A 222 -37.98 24.38 -10.30
N ASP A 223 -37.46 25.15 -11.26
CA ASP A 223 -36.13 25.77 -11.20
C ASP A 223 -35.95 26.77 -10.04
N LEU A 224 -37.03 27.42 -9.60
CA LEU A 224 -37.03 28.32 -8.43
C LEU A 224 -37.14 27.57 -7.10
N ARG A 225 -37.85 26.44 -7.08
CA ARG A 225 -38.15 25.69 -5.86
C ARG A 225 -37.04 24.71 -5.47
N TYR A 226 -36.34 24.16 -6.46
CA TYR A 226 -35.28 23.18 -6.26
C TYR A 226 -33.92 23.81 -6.55
N ALA A 227 -32.99 23.69 -5.60
CA ALA A 227 -31.63 24.21 -5.76
C ALA A 227 -30.94 23.51 -6.94
N LYS A 228 -30.31 24.30 -7.83
CA LYS A 228 -29.54 23.75 -8.94
C LYS A 228 -28.17 23.29 -8.43
N PRO A 229 -27.56 22.26 -9.04
CA PRO A 229 -26.22 21.81 -8.67
C PRO A 229 -25.15 22.93 -8.67
N THR A 230 -25.34 23.97 -9.47
CA THR A 230 -24.47 25.16 -9.55
C THR A 230 -24.56 26.08 -8.35
N ASP A 231 -25.65 25.98 -7.58
CA ASP A 231 -25.96 26.87 -6.46
C ASP A 231 -25.37 26.36 -5.15
N PHE A 232 -24.83 25.13 -5.14
CA PHE A 232 -24.08 24.62 -4.00
C PHE A 232 -22.67 25.24 -3.97
N PRO A 233 -22.21 25.76 -2.82
CA PRO A 233 -20.90 26.40 -2.69
C PRO A 233 -19.73 25.44 -2.96
N VAL A 234 -19.94 24.13 -2.85
CA VAL A 234 -18.97 23.11 -3.22
C VAL A 234 -19.54 22.29 -4.37
N GLN A 235 -19.02 22.52 -5.58
CA GLN A 235 -19.43 21.77 -6.78
C GLN A 235 -18.58 20.52 -7.02
N SER A 236 -17.33 20.54 -6.56
CA SER A 236 -16.42 19.40 -6.62
C SER A 236 -15.40 19.44 -5.48
N VAL A 237 -14.90 18.28 -5.07
CA VAL A 237 -13.72 18.16 -4.21
C VAL A 237 -12.68 17.36 -4.97
N ASN A 238 -11.55 18.01 -5.29
CA ASN A 238 -10.49 17.42 -6.11
C ASN A 238 -10.98 16.79 -7.44
N GLY A 239 -11.93 17.47 -8.11
CA GLY A 239 -12.49 17.00 -9.39
C GLY A 239 -13.60 15.95 -9.29
N ALA A 240 -13.83 15.36 -8.10
CA ALA A 240 -14.96 14.45 -7.88
C ALA A 240 -16.26 15.23 -7.61
N THR A 241 -17.37 14.75 -8.19
CA THR A 241 -18.72 15.29 -7.99
C THR A 241 -19.65 14.22 -7.40
N GLY A 242 -20.74 14.63 -6.73
CA GLY A 242 -21.69 13.69 -6.12
C GLY A 242 -21.24 13.16 -4.74
N LYS A 243 -21.35 11.85 -4.49
CA LYS A 243 -20.95 11.23 -3.23
C LYS A 243 -19.42 11.13 -3.17
N VAL A 244 -18.78 12.09 -2.50
CA VAL A 244 -17.32 12.14 -2.35
C VAL A 244 -16.89 11.26 -1.16
N VAL A 245 -16.06 10.25 -1.44
CA VAL A 245 -15.27 9.53 -0.42
C VAL A 245 -13.82 9.90 -0.67
N LEU A 246 -13.17 10.52 0.31
CA LEU A 246 -11.78 10.95 0.20
C LEU A 246 -10.86 9.98 0.91
N THR A 247 -9.87 9.48 0.19
CA THR A 247 -8.68 8.83 0.73
C THR A 247 -7.64 9.88 1.12
N ALA A 248 -6.70 9.52 1.98
CA ALA A 248 -5.61 10.41 2.39
C ALA A 248 -4.81 10.95 1.19
N ASN A 249 -4.58 10.11 0.17
CA ASN A 249 -3.89 10.51 -1.06
C ASN A 249 -4.66 11.56 -1.87
N GLU A 250 -5.98 11.48 -1.91
CA GLU A 250 -6.82 12.41 -2.68
C GLU A 250 -6.87 13.82 -2.07
N VAL A 251 -6.37 14.00 -0.85
CA VAL A 251 -6.29 15.30 -0.18
C VAL A 251 -4.86 15.70 0.18
N ASN A 252 -3.84 15.00 -0.36
CA ASN A 252 -2.44 15.17 0.05
C ASN A 252 -2.22 15.04 1.57
N ALA A 253 -3.06 14.26 2.26
CA ALA A 253 -2.86 13.94 3.66
C ALA A 253 -1.96 12.71 3.78
N VAL A 254 -1.09 12.73 4.79
CA VAL A 254 -0.33 11.55 5.21
C VAL A 254 -1.21 10.77 6.18
N PRO A 255 -1.42 9.46 6.00
CA PRO A 255 -2.11 8.64 6.99
C PRO A 255 -1.43 8.75 8.35
N VAL A 256 -2.21 8.80 9.42
CA VAL A 256 -1.69 8.79 10.80
C VAL A 256 -0.66 7.66 10.96
N ASP A 257 0.44 7.97 11.63
CA ASP A 257 1.56 7.06 11.95
C ASP A 257 2.44 6.55 10.79
N THR A 258 2.22 7.00 9.55
CA THR A 258 2.99 6.48 8.39
C THR A 258 4.24 7.29 8.03
N ALA A 259 4.29 8.59 8.32
CA ALA A 259 5.48 9.43 8.03
C ALA A 259 5.78 10.44 9.15
N VAL A 260 7.01 10.97 9.11
CA VAL A 260 7.42 12.12 9.92
C VAL A 260 7.38 13.33 8.98
N LEU A 261 6.66 14.40 9.37
CA LEU A 261 6.55 15.64 8.60
C LEU A 261 7.90 16.34 8.49
N LEU A 262 8.09 17.12 7.42
CA LEU A 262 9.31 17.92 7.20
C LEU A 262 9.36 19.20 8.06
N SER A 263 8.24 19.57 8.68
CA SER A 263 8.11 20.77 9.51
C SER A 263 7.28 20.50 10.75
N GLY A 264 7.50 21.31 11.78
CA GLY A 264 6.84 21.18 13.08
C GLY A 264 7.51 20.17 14.01
N ALA A 265 7.37 20.40 15.31
CA ALA A 265 7.78 19.45 16.33
C ALA A 265 6.87 18.21 16.28
N GLN A 266 7.46 17.03 16.35
CA GLN A 266 6.73 15.76 16.33
C GLN A 266 7.21 14.87 17.47
N THR A 267 6.25 14.32 18.20
CA THR A 267 6.49 13.31 19.23
C THR A 267 6.18 11.95 18.66
N VAL A 268 7.11 11.01 18.77
CA VAL A 268 6.89 9.61 18.41
C VAL A 268 6.70 8.84 19.71
N GLU A 269 5.46 8.48 20.02
CA GLU A 269 5.16 7.55 21.11
C GLU A 269 5.29 6.10 20.57
N GLY A 270 6.19 5.32 21.15
CA GLY A 270 6.41 3.92 20.77
C GLY A 270 7.62 3.66 19.86
N THR A 271 7.63 2.51 19.17
CA THR A 271 8.75 2.07 18.33
C THR A 271 8.48 2.36 16.85
N LYS A 272 9.39 3.10 16.20
CA LYS A 272 9.36 3.33 14.75
C LYS A 272 10.61 2.76 14.10
N THR A 273 10.42 1.94 13.06
CA THR A 273 11.53 1.34 12.30
C THR A 273 11.79 2.18 11.05
N PHE A 274 13.05 2.55 10.82
CA PHE A 274 13.47 3.25 9.61
C PHE A 274 14.31 2.31 8.75
N MET A 275 14.04 2.26 7.44
CA MET A 275 14.88 1.50 6.49
C MET A 275 16.29 2.07 6.39
N SER A 276 16.42 3.38 6.59
CA SER A 276 17.68 4.10 6.73
C SER A 276 17.63 4.93 8.01
N PRO A 277 18.63 4.82 8.90
CA PRO A 277 18.65 5.60 10.13
C PRO A 277 18.52 7.11 9.84
N PRO A 278 17.74 7.86 10.64
CA PRO A 278 17.69 9.31 10.52
C PRO A 278 19.07 9.91 10.82
N MET A 279 19.48 10.89 10.02
CA MET A 279 20.79 11.56 10.11
C MET A 279 20.63 13.07 10.25
N SER A 280 21.45 13.69 11.10
CA SER A 280 21.55 15.15 11.23
C SER A 280 22.66 15.70 10.34
N LEU A 281 22.38 16.80 9.63
CA LEU A 281 23.36 17.49 8.78
C LEU A 281 24.14 18.58 9.54
N GLY A 282 23.68 18.99 10.72
CA GLY A 282 24.30 20.02 11.56
C GLY A 282 24.86 19.46 12.87
N ALA A 283 25.77 20.22 13.51
CA ALA A 283 26.20 19.96 14.87
C ALA A 283 25.02 20.16 15.86
N PRO A 284 24.96 19.41 16.98
CA PRO A 284 23.92 19.60 17.99
C PRO A 284 24.08 20.96 18.68
N THR A 285 22.95 21.61 18.98
CA THR A 285 22.92 22.84 19.79
C THR A 285 22.26 22.60 21.15
N ASN A 286 21.75 21.39 21.40
CA ASN A 286 21.12 20.94 22.64
C ASN A 286 21.44 19.45 22.87
N GLY A 287 21.52 19.02 24.13
CA GLY A 287 21.83 17.63 24.53
C GLY A 287 20.82 16.57 24.06
N GLY A 288 19.62 16.97 23.65
CA GLY A 288 18.62 16.06 23.07
C GLY A 288 18.75 15.81 21.56
N HIS A 289 19.71 16.43 20.87
CA HIS A 289 19.84 16.32 19.42
C HIS A 289 20.47 14.99 18.99
N LEU A 290 19.99 14.44 17.87
CA LEU A 290 20.68 13.37 17.16
C LEU A 290 22.03 13.88 16.63
N VAL A 291 23.11 13.14 16.90
CA VAL A 291 24.47 13.51 16.53
C VAL A 291 25.07 12.54 15.54
N ARG A 292 25.82 13.08 14.57
CA ARG A 292 26.66 12.31 13.67
C ARG A 292 27.91 11.79 14.40
N LYS A 293 28.39 10.60 14.03
CA LYS A 293 29.55 9.97 14.67
C LYS A 293 30.78 10.88 14.69
N ASP A 294 31.07 11.54 13.57
CA ASP A 294 32.19 12.51 13.45
C ASP A 294 32.13 13.61 14.51
N TYR A 295 30.93 14.10 14.85
CA TYR A 295 30.80 15.11 15.90
C TYR A 295 31.19 14.52 17.26
N VAL A 296 30.66 13.34 17.59
CA VAL A 296 30.99 12.64 18.85
C VAL A 296 32.49 12.37 18.96
N ASP A 297 33.11 11.91 17.88
CA ASP A 297 34.55 11.65 17.81
C ASP A 297 35.38 12.94 17.95
N GLN A 298 34.85 14.09 17.52
CA GLN A 298 35.50 15.40 17.67
C GLN A 298 35.34 16.01 19.06
N VAL A 299 34.20 15.80 19.74
CA VAL A 299 33.88 16.49 21.01
C VAL A 299 34.06 15.62 22.25
N SER A 300 34.66 14.43 22.13
CA SER A 300 34.82 13.53 23.27
C SER A 300 35.78 14.11 24.31
N SER A 301 35.16 14.74 25.32
CA SER A 301 35.68 15.24 26.60
C SER A 301 36.37 16.62 26.58
N PRO A 302 35.70 17.68 27.06
CA PRO A 302 36.37 18.94 27.43
C PRO A 302 37.62 18.66 28.27
N GLY A 303 38.77 19.20 27.86
CA GLY A 303 40.06 19.02 28.53
C GLY A 303 40.94 17.89 27.99
N THR A 304 40.48 17.12 26.99
CA THR A 304 41.34 16.14 26.28
C THR A 304 41.81 16.74 24.95
N TRP A 305 43.11 16.78 24.71
CA TRP A 305 43.68 17.25 23.45
C TRP A 305 43.78 16.10 22.44
N GLY A 306 43.32 16.33 21.22
CA GLY A 306 43.45 15.43 20.08
C GLY A 306 44.37 15.99 18.99
N PRO A 307 44.77 15.16 18.01
CA PRO A 307 45.66 15.58 16.91
C PRO A 307 45.24 16.88 16.23
N GLY A 308 43.93 17.00 15.95
CA GLY A 308 43.36 18.16 15.25
C GLY A 308 43.52 19.48 15.99
N ASP A 309 43.54 19.44 17.33
CA ASP A 309 43.66 20.65 18.17
C ASP A 309 45.05 21.30 18.03
N LEU A 310 46.07 20.53 17.65
CA LEU A 310 47.42 21.01 17.36
C LEU A 310 47.76 20.99 15.86
N GLY A 311 46.75 20.83 14.99
CA GLY A 311 46.93 20.88 13.54
C GLY A 311 47.48 19.59 12.90
N PHE A 312 47.47 18.47 13.62
CA PHE A 312 47.82 17.15 13.10
C PHE A 312 46.57 16.34 12.74
N LYS A 313 46.73 15.33 11.88
CA LYS A 313 45.65 14.40 11.51
C LYS A 313 45.66 13.13 12.35
N ALA A 314 46.84 12.71 12.82
CA ALA A 314 47.03 11.69 13.83
C ALA A 314 48.41 11.86 14.48
N TRP A 315 48.57 11.35 15.69
CA TRP A 315 49.85 11.24 16.39
C TRP A 315 49.98 9.90 17.10
N THR A 316 51.19 9.56 17.52
CA THR A 316 51.45 8.34 18.31
C THR A 316 50.90 8.44 19.74
N PHE A 317 50.96 9.62 20.35
CA PHE A 317 50.46 9.97 21.68
C PHE A 317 50.44 11.49 21.85
N ASP A 318 49.74 11.97 22.89
CA ASP A 318 49.68 13.40 23.21
C ASP A 318 51.10 13.95 23.49
N PRO A 319 51.57 14.98 22.74
CA PRO A 319 52.90 15.53 22.92
C PRO A 319 53.16 16.09 24.34
N ALA A 320 52.13 16.46 25.10
CA ALA A 320 52.27 16.88 26.50
C ALA A 320 52.77 15.74 27.42
N THR A 321 52.64 14.49 26.97
CA THR A 321 53.16 13.31 27.67
C THR A 321 54.57 12.91 27.21
N ALA A 322 55.20 13.70 26.32
CA ALA A 322 56.56 13.43 25.88
C ALA A 322 57.60 13.94 26.89
N SER A 323 58.69 13.19 27.06
CA SER A 323 59.86 13.64 27.80
C SER A 323 60.68 14.60 26.94
N MET A 324 61.10 15.71 27.55
CA MET A 324 61.85 16.77 26.88
C MET A 324 63.25 17.06 27.45
N SER A 325 63.77 16.19 28.32
CA SER A 325 64.98 16.56 29.04
C SER A 325 66.23 16.50 28.15
N THR A 326 67.05 17.55 28.22
CA THR A 326 68.35 17.69 27.56
C THR A 326 69.50 17.08 28.37
N SER A 327 69.18 16.36 29.46
CA SER A 327 70.13 15.76 30.38
C SER A 327 71.11 14.79 29.69
N THR A 328 72.30 14.67 30.27
CA THR A 328 73.30 13.65 29.93
C THR A 328 72.88 12.26 30.41
N GLU A 329 71.95 12.20 31.36
CA GLU A 329 71.53 10.97 32.01
C GLU A 329 70.58 10.21 31.09
N LYS A 330 70.88 8.93 30.82
CA LYS A 330 70.08 8.09 29.92
C LYS A 330 68.60 8.03 30.32
N THR A 331 68.31 8.19 31.60
CA THR A 331 66.98 8.22 32.23
C THR A 331 66.15 9.45 31.85
N GLN A 332 66.78 10.47 31.26
CA GLN A 332 66.21 11.80 30.99
C GLN A 332 66.81 12.45 29.72
N ALA A 333 67.22 11.68 28.71
CA ALA A 333 67.83 12.21 27.49
C ALA A 333 66.88 12.10 26.28
N PRO A 334 67.04 12.94 25.24
CA PRO A 334 66.31 12.74 23.99
C PRO A 334 66.78 11.46 23.30
N GLN A 335 65.93 10.88 22.44
CA GLN A 335 66.27 9.64 21.75
C GLN A 335 67.12 9.91 20.52
N TYR A 336 68.41 9.58 20.62
CA TYR A 336 69.29 9.48 19.47
C TYR A 336 69.15 8.11 18.83
N CYS A 337 68.73 8.09 17.57
CA CYS A 337 68.51 6.87 16.82
C CYS A 337 69.82 6.35 16.23
N GLN A 338 70.06 5.05 16.36
CA GLN A 338 71.26 4.43 15.80
C GLN A 338 71.20 4.45 14.28
N THR A 339 72.34 4.78 13.66
CA THR A 339 72.54 4.81 12.21
C THR A 339 72.13 3.48 11.57
N GLY A 340 71.31 3.54 10.53
CA GLY A 340 70.91 2.38 9.72
C GLY A 340 69.78 1.53 10.31
N ASN A 341 69.17 1.93 11.43
CA ASN A 341 67.96 1.29 11.94
C ASN A 341 66.70 1.95 11.38
N VAL A 342 65.69 1.14 11.08
CA VAL A 342 64.35 1.62 10.70
C VAL A 342 63.45 1.56 11.92
N TYR A 343 63.06 2.73 12.43
CA TYR A 343 62.14 2.88 13.56
C TYR A 343 60.70 3.01 13.05
N LEU A 344 59.76 2.47 13.81
CA LEU A 344 58.34 2.37 13.48
C LEU A 344 57.49 2.97 14.60
N MET A 345 56.60 3.89 14.23
CA MET A 345 55.77 4.71 15.10
C MET A 345 54.31 4.59 14.65
N GLY A 346 53.51 3.88 15.44
CA GLY A 346 52.14 3.50 15.11
C GLY A 346 51.14 4.65 15.24
N VAL A 347 50.36 4.87 14.20
CA VAL A 347 49.22 5.79 14.16
C VAL A 347 47.96 5.05 13.68
N VAL A 348 46.79 5.58 14.01
CA VAL A 348 45.50 5.01 13.61
C VAL A 348 44.63 6.07 12.95
N PHE A 349 43.93 5.70 11.88
CA PHE A 349 42.93 6.52 11.22
C PHE A 349 41.58 5.83 11.27
N HIS A 350 40.53 6.61 11.54
CA HIS A 350 39.15 6.13 11.59
C HIS A 350 38.33 6.53 10.35
N THR A 351 38.85 7.45 9.55
CA THR A 351 38.26 7.95 8.30
C THR A 351 39.35 8.09 7.22
N PRO A 352 39.00 8.10 5.92
CA PRO A 352 39.93 8.43 4.86
C PRO A 352 40.62 9.76 5.12
N THR A 353 41.96 9.76 5.17
CA THR A 353 42.76 10.89 5.62
C THR A 353 43.87 11.16 4.60
N GLU A 354 43.83 12.31 3.91
CA GLU A 354 44.95 12.76 3.09
C GLU A 354 46.14 13.14 3.97
N ILE A 355 47.35 12.69 3.65
CA ILE A 355 48.58 12.96 4.39
C ILE A 355 49.56 13.60 3.42
N GLY A 356 50.04 14.80 3.73
CA GLY A 356 51.06 15.49 2.93
C GLY A 356 52.42 15.56 3.64
N LYS A 357 52.44 15.46 4.98
CA LYS A 357 53.65 15.63 5.78
C LYS A 357 53.74 14.63 6.92
N LEU A 358 54.97 14.25 7.27
CA LEU A 358 55.32 13.49 8.47
C LEU A 358 56.03 14.42 9.45
N ALA A 359 55.61 14.43 10.71
CA ALA A 359 56.13 15.35 11.72
C ALA A 359 56.77 14.61 12.90
N PHE A 360 57.85 15.17 13.41
CA PHE A 360 58.57 14.70 14.60
C PHE A 360 58.94 15.90 15.46
N PHE A 361 59.01 15.71 16.77
CA PHE A 361 59.59 16.72 17.65
C PHE A 361 61.06 16.43 17.86
N CYS A 362 61.91 17.37 17.44
CA CYS A 362 63.36 17.28 17.56
C CYS A 362 63.84 18.23 18.66
N HIS A 363 64.62 17.73 19.61
CA HIS A 363 65.21 18.50 20.71
C HIS A 363 66.35 19.40 20.27
N GLY A 364 67.22 18.83 19.44
CA GLY A 364 68.42 19.49 18.97
C GLY A 364 69.00 18.72 17.81
N TYR A 365 69.50 19.46 16.82
CA TYR A 365 70.17 18.94 15.65
C TYR A 365 71.02 20.05 15.04
N VAL A 366 72.29 19.80 14.78
CA VAL A 366 73.21 20.83 14.27
C VAL A 366 72.89 21.21 12.81
N GLY A 367 72.12 20.39 12.11
CA GLY A 367 71.80 20.59 10.69
C GLY A 367 72.86 20.01 9.77
N ASN A 368 72.46 19.63 8.56
CA ASN A 368 73.33 19.20 7.46
C ASN A 368 74.30 18.01 7.70
N THR A 369 74.32 17.39 8.88
CA THR A 369 75.19 16.23 9.22
C THR A 369 74.58 14.88 8.85
N LEU A 370 73.31 14.83 8.46
CA LEU A 370 72.69 13.63 7.90
C LEU A 370 73.29 13.26 6.53
N SER A 371 73.42 11.96 6.30
CA SER A 371 73.65 11.32 5.01
C SER A 371 72.42 11.44 4.12
N THR A 372 72.64 11.45 2.81
CA THR A 372 71.59 11.39 1.78
C THR A 372 70.73 10.12 1.88
N ALA A 373 71.24 9.09 2.56
CA ALA A 373 70.54 7.83 2.84
C ALA A 373 69.54 7.93 4.02
N SER A 374 69.00 9.10 4.33
CA SER A 374 68.06 9.30 5.44
C SER A 374 66.66 9.58 4.90
N TYR A 375 65.65 8.86 5.38
CA TYR A 375 64.28 8.93 4.84
C TYR A 375 63.25 8.77 5.94
N ALA A 376 62.09 9.42 5.79
CA ALA A 376 60.89 9.11 6.53
C ALA A 376 59.80 8.60 5.58
N GLY A 377 58.81 7.88 6.10
CA GLY A 377 57.77 7.29 5.28
C GLY A 377 56.61 6.75 6.10
N LEU A 378 55.65 6.16 5.39
CA LEU A 378 54.46 5.55 5.96
C LEU A 378 54.34 4.11 5.45
N TYR A 379 54.00 3.20 6.36
CA TYR A 379 53.66 1.81 6.04
C TYR A 379 52.25 1.51 6.49
N ASN A 380 51.51 0.71 5.72
CA ASN A 380 50.24 0.16 6.16
C ASN A 380 50.43 -1.00 7.16
N ALA A 381 49.34 -1.49 7.76
CA ALA A 381 49.39 -2.60 8.72
C ALA A 381 49.98 -3.92 8.17
N ALA A 382 50.00 -4.10 6.84
CA ALA A 382 50.61 -5.24 6.19
C ALA A 382 52.15 -5.10 6.03
N GLY A 383 52.72 -3.97 6.45
CA GLY A 383 54.15 -3.70 6.33
C GLY A 383 54.56 -3.25 4.93
N ALA A 384 53.63 -2.84 4.06
CA ALA A 384 53.95 -2.28 2.75
C ALA A 384 54.13 -0.75 2.84
N ARG A 385 55.20 -0.22 2.22
CA ARG A 385 55.48 1.22 2.19
C ARG A 385 54.51 1.90 1.24
N VAL A 386 53.71 2.82 1.77
CA VAL A 386 52.67 3.54 1.02
C VAL A 386 53.04 4.98 0.71
N ALA A 387 53.97 5.57 1.47
CA ALA A 387 54.50 6.90 1.22
C ALA A 387 55.95 7.02 1.71
N VAL A 388 56.69 7.96 1.14
CA VAL A 388 58.09 8.24 1.49
C VAL A 388 58.41 9.72 1.25
N THR A 389 59.33 10.28 2.01
CA THR A 389 59.89 11.61 1.79
C THR A 389 61.02 11.56 0.75
N PRO A 390 61.43 12.70 0.18
CA PRO A 390 62.79 12.85 -0.32
C PRO A 390 63.84 12.56 0.77
N SER A 391 65.13 12.56 0.39
CA SER A 391 66.22 12.51 1.36
C SER A 391 66.05 13.59 2.43
N LEU A 392 66.11 13.20 3.70
CA LEU A 392 65.98 14.11 4.84
C LEU A 392 67.20 15.03 4.99
N LYS A 393 68.32 14.73 4.32
CA LYS A 393 69.55 15.55 4.39
C LYS A 393 69.28 17.03 4.14
N ASP A 394 68.48 17.32 3.12
CA ASP A 394 68.29 18.67 2.60
C ASP A 394 67.03 19.35 3.14
N ILE A 395 66.15 18.59 3.83
CA ILE A 395 64.87 19.08 4.35
C ILE A 395 64.76 19.02 5.88
N PHE A 396 65.78 18.52 6.57
CA PHE A 396 65.87 18.59 8.03
C PHE A 396 66.69 19.83 8.44
N PRO A 397 66.03 20.90 8.91
CA PRO A 397 66.71 22.11 9.35
C PRO A 397 67.51 21.87 10.62
N ALA A 398 68.49 22.71 10.89
CA ALA A 398 69.08 22.78 12.23
C ALA A 398 67.99 23.12 13.27
N VAL A 399 68.08 22.50 14.44
CA VAL A 399 67.18 22.72 15.57
C VAL A 399 68.04 23.05 16.78
N HIS A 400 67.92 24.27 17.28
CA HIS A 400 68.71 24.76 18.41
C HIS A 400 67.91 24.82 19.72
N GLU A 401 66.61 25.07 19.60
CA GLU A 401 65.63 25.10 20.68
C GLU A 401 64.46 24.24 20.20
N GLY A 402 64.22 23.12 20.88
CA GLY A 402 63.41 22.01 20.36
C GLY A 402 62.17 22.41 19.56
N ALA A 403 61.98 21.78 18.41
CA ALA A 403 60.97 22.16 17.42
C ALA A 403 60.27 20.95 16.81
N THR A 404 59.00 21.14 16.46
CA THR A 404 58.30 20.22 15.54
C THR A 404 58.82 20.44 14.14
N VAL A 405 59.41 19.40 13.56
CA VAL A 405 59.91 19.38 12.19
C VAL A 405 58.97 18.52 11.34
N ALA A 406 58.45 19.09 10.25
CA ALA A 406 57.53 18.42 9.34
C ALA A 406 58.14 18.27 7.95
N PHE A 407 58.23 17.02 7.48
CA PHE A 407 58.83 16.65 6.20
C PHE A 407 57.74 16.38 5.16
N PRO A 408 57.78 17.04 3.99
CA PRO A 408 56.85 16.72 2.91
C PRO A 408 57.11 15.31 2.37
N LEU A 409 56.02 14.58 2.12
CA LEU A 409 56.06 13.36 1.31
C LEU A 409 56.37 13.73 -0.15
N THR A 410 56.98 12.82 -0.90
CA THR A 410 57.19 12.99 -2.35
C THR A 410 55.87 13.14 -3.09
N SER A 411 54.78 12.56 -2.56
CA SER A 411 53.41 12.75 -3.02
C SER A 411 52.45 12.56 -1.84
N SER A 412 51.36 13.32 -1.80
CA SER A 412 50.29 13.11 -0.81
C SER A 412 49.75 11.68 -0.89
N TYR A 413 49.36 11.11 0.25
CA TYR A 413 48.77 9.77 0.34
C TYR A 413 47.45 9.83 1.09
N VAL A 414 46.40 9.21 0.55
CA VAL A 414 45.09 9.10 1.23
C VAL A 414 45.04 7.78 1.99
N ALA A 415 45.29 7.83 3.30
CA ALA A 415 45.19 6.68 4.20
C ALA A 415 43.73 6.28 4.41
N GLN A 416 43.41 5.02 4.11
CA GLN A 416 42.12 4.42 4.46
C GLN A 416 42.05 4.10 5.96
N PRO A 417 40.86 3.99 6.57
CA PRO A 417 40.71 3.61 7.97
C PRO A 417 41.54 2.36 8.33
N GLY A 418 42.35 2.44 9.38
CA GLY A 418 43.27 1.37 9.75
C GLY A 418 44.48 1.84 10.55
N LYS A 419 45.38 0.88 10.86
CA LYS A 419 46.64 1.10 11.57
C LYS A 419 47.78 1.28 10.57
N TYR A 420 48.68 2.22 10.84
CA TYR A 420 49.84 2.53 10.00
C TYR A 420 51.07 2.75 10.87
N TRP A 421 52.25 2.60 10.29
CA TRP A 421 53.50 3.05 10.90
C TRP A 421 54.01 4.26 10.14
N VAL A 422 54.15 5.40 10.82
CA VAL A 422 55.18 6.37 10.45
C VAL A 422 56.52 5.68 10.68
N ALA A 423 57.49 5.87 9.79
CA ALA A 423 58.78 5.23 9.85
C ALA A 423 59.89 6.19 9.48
N PHE A 424 61.09 5.95 9.99
CA PHE A 424 62.28 6.62 9.47
C PHE A 424 63.53 5.76 9.58
N VAL A 425 64.50 6.08 8.73
CA VAL A 425 65.91 5.69 8.86
C VAL A 425 66.74 6.97 8.83
N PHE A 426 67.52 7.20 9.89
CA PHE A 426 68.48 8.30 9.93
C PHE A 426 69.88 7.72 9.82
N ASN A 427 70.57 8.09 8.75
CA ASN A 427 71.96 7.78 8.53
C ASN A 427 72.74 9.07 8.69
N GLY A 428 73.57 9.14 9.71
CA GLY A 428 74.21 10.36 10.18
C GLY A 428 74.68 10.09 11.60
N PRO A 429 75.35 11.06 12.24
CA PRO A 429 75.89 10.79 13.54
C PRO A 429 74.74 10.56 14.53
N ALA A 430 74.82 9.44 15.26
CA ALA A 430 73.83 9.01 16.24
C ALA A 430 74.20 9.47 17.65
N THR A 431 75.00 10.54 17.76
CA THR A 431 75.55 11.01 19.02
C THR A 431 74.85 12.28 19.50
N ARG A 432 75.05 12.58 20.79
CA ARG A 432 74.42 13.71 21.46
C ARG A 432 74.88 15.08 20.95
N THR A 433 76.00 15.15 20.25
CA THR A 433 76.62 16.43 19.86
C THR A 433 76.23 16.92 18.47
N ASP A 434 75.77 16.04 17.59
CA ASP A 434 75.66 16.31 16.15
C ASP A 434 74.45 15.67 15.45
N GLY A 435 73.80 14.68 16.08
CA GLY A 435 72.61 14.00 15.55
C GLY A 435 71.28 14.61 16.00
N PRO A 436 70.17 14.29 15.31
CA PRO A 436 68.84 14.68 15.76
C PRO A 436 68.40 13.84 16.97
N GLY A 437 68.04 14.52 18.06
CA GLY A 437 67.45 13.88 19.24
C GLY A 437 65.92 14.01 19.24
N PHE A 438 65.19 12.89 19.27
CA PHE A 438 63.73 12.91 19.18
C PHE A 438 63.04 12.87 20.54
N ALA A 439 61.85 13.46 20.61
CA ALA A 439 60.97 13.30 21.76
C ALA A 439 60.42 11.87 21.86
N VAL A 440 60.24 11.41 23.10
CA VAL A 440 59.78 10.07 23.43
C VAL A 440 58.73 10.10 24.53
N GLY A 441 57.89 9.08 24.65
CA GLY A 441 56.91 9.00 25.74
C GLY A 441 57.58 9.08 27.12
N ALA A 442 57.08 9.96 28.00
CA ALA A 442 57.61 10.12 29.35
C ALA A 442 57.21 8.93 30.23
N ASN A 443 58.18 8.32 30.91
CA ASN A 443 57.92 7.55 32.13
C ASN A 443 59.16 7.59 33.03
N PHE A 444 58.95 7.56 34.35
CA PHE A 444 59.95 7.67 35.43
C PHE A 444 60.97 6.51 35.52
N GLY A 445 61.40 5.95 34.38
CA GLY A 445 62.34 4.85 34.31
C GLY A 445 62.45 4.27 32.90
N LEU A 446 63.28 4.88 32.06
CA LEU A 446 64.01 4.33 30.89
C LEU A 446 63.29 3.54 29.78
N ARG A 447 62.05 3.07 29.97
CA ARG A 447 61.35 2.13 29.08
C ARG A 447 59.83 2.23 29.26
N PRO A 448 59.16 3.17 28.58
CA PRO A 448 57.70 3.13 28.48
C PRO A 448 57.24 1.73 28.03
N SER A 449 56.06 1.30 28.48
CA SER A 449 55.47 -0.01 28.15
C SER A 449 54.98 -0.06 26.70
N CYS A 450 55.76 0.45 25.75
CA CYS A 450 55.42 0.63 24.33
C CYS A 450 55.02 -0.67 23.61
N ALA A 451 55.34 -1.80 24.23
CA ALA A 451 54.99 -3.15 23.83
C ALA A 451 53.69 -3.67 24.48
N ALA A 452 52.97 -2.86 25.27
CA ALA A 452 51.71 -3.26 25.89
C ALA A 452 50.63 -3.46 24.83
N ARG A 453 50.42 -4.71 24.45
CA ARG A 453 49.42 -5.17 23.49
C ARG A 453 49.06 -6.63 23.79
N MET A 454 47.94 -7.09 23.24
CA MET A 454 47.64 -8.52 23.23
C MET A 454 48.64 -9.29 22.36
N PRO A 455 48.99 -10.55 22.69
CA PRO A 455 49.89 -11.35 21.85
C PRO A 455 49.41 -11.42 20.39
N GLY A 456 50.32 -11.17 19.44
CA GLY A 456 50.02 -11.18 18.00
C GLY A 456 49.42 -9.89 17.44
N GLU A 457 49.08 -8.91 18.28
CA GLU A 457 48.54 -7.63 17.81
C GLU A 457 49.61 -6.68 17.27
N PHE A 458 49.13 -5.63 16.60
CA PHE A 458 49.92 -4.56 16.01
C PHE A 458 50.90 -3.91 17.01
N ILE A 459 52.18 -3.88 16.63
CA ILE A 459 53.25 -3.25 17.44
C ILE A 459 53.18 -1.74 17.25
N ARG A 460 52.81 -1.00 18.29
CA ARG A 460 52.70 0.47 18.19
C ARG A 460 54.07 1.13 18.05
N HIS A 461 55.06 0.73 18.83
CA HIS A 461 56.42 1.24 18.69
C HIS A 461 57.41 0.10 18.58
N GLY A 462 58.24 0.17 17.55
CA GLY A 462 59.18 -0.90 17.26
C GLY A 462 60.25 -0.46 16.29
N ARG A 463 61.04 -1.43 15.85
CA ARG A 463 62.01 -1.27 14.78
C ARG A 463 62.13 -2.54 13.97
N LEU A 464 62.66 -2.42 12.76
CA LEU A 464 63.03 -3.59 11.98
C LEU A 464 64.29 -4.25 12.55
N PRO A 465 64.43 -5.58 12.44
CA PRO A 465 65.58 -6.31 12.97
C PRO A 465 66.86 -6.02 12.17
N ALA A 466 66.74 -5.69 10.89
CA ALA A 466 67.86 -5.39 10.02
C ALA A 466 68.46 -4.01 10.35
N THR A 467 69.80 -3.97 10.45
CA THR A 467 70.59 -2.75 10.68
C THR A 467 71.33 -2.35 9.38
N GLY A 468 71.96 -1.17 9.36
CA GLY A 468 72.71 -0.69 8.19
C GLY A 468 71.87 -0.32 6.98
N GLN A 469 70.56 -0.11 7.17
CA GLN A 469 69.64 0.28 6.10
C GLN A 469 70.02 1.65 5.53
N THR A 470 70.11 1.75 4.21
CA THR A 470 70.36 3.01 3.49
C THR A 470 69.10 3.57 2.84
N SER A 471 67.96 2.93 3.06
CA SER A 471 66.64 3.36 2.60
C SER A 471 65.54 2.75 3.48
N LEU A 472 64.31 3.25 3.35
CA LEU A 472 63.15 2.55 3.88
C LEU A 472 62.82 1.34 2.98
N PRO A 473 62.69 0.11 3.50
CA PRO A 473 62.28 -1.05 2.70
C PRO A 473 60.96 -0.82 1.93
N ALA A 474 60.80 -1.45 0.77
CA ALA A 474 59.52 -1.39 0.06
C ALA A 474 58.41 -2.12 0.85
N SER A 475 58.77 -3.17 1.57
CA SER A 475 57.90 -3.86 2.51
C SER A 475 58.69 -4.64 3.56
N PHE A 476 58.01 -5.10 4.62
CA PHE A 476 58.54 -6.05 5.61
C PHE A 476 57.40 -6.95 6.13
N THR A 477 57.75 -8.05 6.79
CA THR A 477 56.75 -8.92 7.45
C THR A 477 56.41 -8.35 8.83
N PRO A 478 55.14 -8.00 9.15
CA PRO A 478 54.78 -7.39 10.43
C PRO A 478 55.23 -8.16 11.69
N SER A 479 55.23 -9.50 11.65
CA SER A 479 55.71 -10.34 12.76
C SER A 479 57.22 -10.26 13.01
N SER A 480 57.98 -9.67 12.08
CA SER A 480 59.43 -9.46 12.23
C SER A 480 59.76 -8.20 13.03
N VAL A 481 58.79 -7.31 13.26
CA VAL A 481 59.00 -6.07 14.00
C VAL A 481 59.38 -6.39 15.45
N ILE A 482 60.49 -5.82 15.89
CA ILE A 482 60.96 -5.95 17.27
C ILE A 482 60.38 -4.79 18.07
N ASP A 483 59.79 -5.11 19.22
CA ASP A 483 59.33 -4.11 20.18
C ASP A 483 60.48 -3.20 20.63
N ASP A 484 60.27 -1.90 20.57
CA ASP A 484 61.26 -0.91 20.95
C ASP A 484 60.70 0.00 22.06
N ALA A 485 61.48 0.13 23.13
CA ALA A 485 61.13 0.91 24.31
C ALA A 485 61.33 2.42 24.09
N ASN A 486 61.77 2.83 22.91
CA ASN A 486 62.07 4.23 22.59
C ASN A 486 60.82 5.11 22.40
N ALA A 487 59.59 4.58 22.27
CA ALA A 487 58.33 5.34 22.07
C ALA A 487 58.46 6.73 21.42
N ILE A 488 59.05 6.79 20.23
CA ILE A 488 59.32 8.07 19.57
C ILE A 488 58.00 8.73 19.19
N TRP A 489 57.89 10.03 19.49
CA TRP A 489 56.73 10.83 19.11
C TRP A 489 56.77 11.11 17.62
N ALA A 490 55.69 10.80 16.92
CA ALA A 490 55.49 11.14 15.53
C ALA A 490 54.03 11.54 15.27
N ALA A 491 53.84 12.38 14.26
CA ALA A 491 52.53 12.83 13.81
C ALA A 491 52.46 12.91 12.28
N VAL A 492 51.26 13.08 11.75
CA VAL A 492 51.00 13.32 10.32
C VAL A 492 50.16 14.57 10.12
N ALA A 493 50.34 15.27 9.00
CA ALA A 493 49.59 16.47 8.64
C ALA A 493 49.24 16.52 7.14
#